data_AF-A0A426ZPA3-F1
#
_entry.id   AF-A0A426ZPA3-F1
#
_cell.length_a   1.000
_cell.length_b   1.000
_cell.length_c   1.000
_cell.angle_alpha   90.00
_cell.angle_beta   90.00
_cell.angle_gamma   90.00
#
_symmetry.space_group_name_H-M   'P 1'
#
loop_
_entity.id
_entity.type
_entity.pdbx_description
1 polymer ?
#
loop_
_entity_poly.entity_id
_entity_poly.type
_entity_poly.pdbx_seq_one_letter_code
_entity_poly.pdbx_strand_id
1 'polypeptide(L)' 'LGRICLDILKDKWSPALQIRTVLLSIQALVSAPNPDDPLSENIAKHWKTNEAEAVETAKEWTRLYATGA' A
#
# COMPACT_ATOMS: atom_id res chain seq x y z
N LEU A 1 -3.95 1.14 -13.03
CA LEU A 1 -4.44 -0.14 -12.46
C LEU A 1 -4.03 -0.20 -10.99
N GLY A 2 -4.97 -0.28 -10.05
CA GLY A 2 -4.73 -0.33 -8.60
C GLY A 2 -4.34 -1.72 -8.10
N ARG A 3 -3.26 -2.30 -8.65
CA ARG A 3 -2.75 -3.60 -8.17
C ARG A 3 -2.15 -3.42 -6.78
N ILE A 4 -2.28 -4.44 -5.93
CA ILE A 4 -1.76 -4.44 -4.56
C ILE A 4 -0.71 -5.57 -4.46
N CYS A 5 0.49 -5.25 -3.99
CA CYS A 5 1.50 -6.27 -3.69
C CYS A 5 1.34 -6.69 -2.23
N LEU A 6 0.70 -7.84 -2.01
CA LEU A 6 0.54 -8.44 -0.69
C LEU A 6 0.66 -9.95 -0.86
N ASP A 7 1.54 -10.59 -0.09
CA ASP A 7 1.89 -12.01 -0.20
C ASP A 7 0.69 -12.94 0.04
N ILE A 8 -0.20 -12.57 0.97
CA ILE A 8 -1.45 -13.31 1.21
C ILE A 8 -2.43 -13.24 0.03
N LEU A 9 -2.23 -12.34 -0.94
CA LEU A 9 -2.98 -12.30 -2.20
C LEU A 9 -2.29 -13.09 -3.34
N LYS A 10 -1.16 -13.73 -3.05
CA LYS A 10 -0.32 -14.47 -4.00
C LYS A 10 -0.06 -15.89 -3.48
N ASP A 11 1.15 -16.16 -3.03
CA ASP A 11 1.71 -17.46 -2.65
C ASP A 11 1.42 -17.84 -1.20
N LYS A 12 1.13 -16.86 -0.32
CA LYS A 12 0.77 -17.10 1.08
C LYS A 12 -0.74 -17.13 1.32
N TRP A 13 -1.53 -17.21 0.26
CA TRP A 13 -2.98 -17.42 0.40
C TRP A 13 -3.27 -18.79 1.02
N SER A 14 -4.27 -18.83 1.90
CA SER A 14 -4.77 -20.05 2.54
C SER A 14 -6.30 -19.97 2.65
N PRO A 15 -7.03 -21.09 2.49
CA PRO A 15 -8.49 -21.11 2.66
C PRO A 15 -8.96 -20.70 4.07
N ALA A 16 -8.06 -20.66 5.05
CA ALA A 16 -8.36 -20.12 6.39
C ALA A 16 -8.49 -18.58 6.41
N LEU A 17 -7.97 -17.88 5.40
CA LEU A 17 -8.05 -16.42 5.30
C LEU A 17 -9.44 -16.00 4.85
N GLN A 18 -10.06 -15.12 5.64
CA GLN A 18 -11.35 -14.53 5.31
C GLN A 18 -11.16 -13.15 4.70
N ILE A 19 -12.18 -12.67 3.98
CA ILE A 19 -12.20 -11.31 3.40
C ILE A 19 -11.85 -10.25 4.46
N ARG A 20 -12.38 -10.39 5.68
CA ARG A 20 -12.06 -9.49 6.80
C ARG A 20 -10.57 -9.42 7.09
N THR A 21 -9.89 -10.57 7.16
CA THR A 21 -8.46 -10.64 7.42
C THR A 21 -7.67 -9.99 6.29
N VAL A 22 -8.06 -10.25 5.03
CA VAL A 22 -7.44 -9.62 3.86
C VAL A 22 -7.55 -8.10 3.91
N LEU A 23 -8.74 -7.57 4.18
CA LEU A 23 -8.97 -6.12 4.26
C LEU A 23 -8.17 -5.47 5.40
N LEU A 24 -8.06 -6.14 6.56
CA LEU A 24 -7.22 -5.67 7.65
C LEU A 24 -5.73 -5.65 7.29
N SER A 25 -5.25 -6.66 6.57
CA SER A 25 -3.87 -6.67 6.07
C SER A 25 -3.62 -5.54 5.06
N ILE A 26 -4.58 -5.22 4.20
CA ILE A 26 -4.49 -4.06 3.30
C ILE A 26 -4.45 -2.75 4.09
N GLN A 27 -5.32 -2.59 5.10
CA GLN A 27 -5.32 -1.40 5.96
C GLN A 27 -3.97 -1.24 6.70
N ALA A 28 -3.42 -2.34 7.19
CA ALA A 28 -2.11 -2.36 7.83
C ALA A 28 -1.00 -1.95 6.84
N LEU A 29 -1.03 -2.45 5.60
CA LEU A 29 -0.06 -2.07 4.56
C LEU A 29 -0.12 -0.57 4.22
N VAL A 30 -1.31 0.03 4.17
CA VAL A 30 -1.45 1.48 3.93
C VAL A 30 -0.90 2.29 5.11
N SER A 31 -1.01 1.77 6.33
CA SER A 31 -0.49 2.42 7.54
C SER A 31 1.02 2.25 7.72
N ALA A 32 1.56 1.13 7.24
CA ALA A 32 2.98 0.79 7.29
C ALA A 32 3.44 0.23 5.92
N PRO A 33 3.79 1.12 4.97
CA PRO A 33 4.27 0.71 3.65
C PRO A 33 5.55 -0.11 3.73
N ASN A 34 5.70 -1.08 2.82
CA ASN A 34 6.93 -1.87 2.68
C ASN A 34 7.71 -1.46 1.42
N PRO A 35 8.74 -0.60 1.53
CA PRO A 35 9.52 -0.15 0.38
C PRO A 35 10.58 -1.18 -0.08
N ASP A 36 10.77 -2.30 0.64
CA ASP A 36 11.71 -3.37 0.28
C ASP A 36 11.09 -4.44 -0.63
N ASP A 37 9.75 -4.53 -0.68
CA ASP A 37 9.01 -5.35 -1.65
C ASP A 37 8.00 -4.49 -2.45
N PRO A 38 8.49 -3.58 -3.32
CA PRO A 38 7.62 -2.61 -3.95
C PRO A 38 6.97 -3.12 -5.24
N LEU A 39 5.73 -2.69 -5.47
CA LEU A 39 5.09 -2.84 -6.78
C LEU A 39 5.71 -1.89 -7.84
N SER A 40 6.24 -0.74 -7.39
CA SER A 40 6.83 0.28 -8.24
C SER A 40 8.15 0.74 -7.62
N GLU A 41 9.26 0.44 -8.30
CA GLU A 41 10.61 0.82 -7.84
C GLU A 41 10.77 2.34 -7.69
N ASN A 42 10.14 3.12 -8.56
CA ASN A 42 10.22 4.59 -8.50
C ASN A 42 9.59 5.15 -7.23
N ILE A 43 8.40 4.66 -6.86
CA ILE A 43 7.70 5.11 -5.65
C ILE A 43 8.47 4.68 -4.40
N ALA A 44 9.01 3.45 -4.40
CA ALA A 44 9.82 2.95 -3.30
C ALA A 44 11.13 3.73 -3.14
N LYS A 45 11.80 4.05 -4.24
CA LYS A 45 13.00 4.90 -4.23
C LYS A 45 12.68 6.28 -3.69
N HIS A 46 11.57 6.88 -4.11
CA HIS A 46 11.12 8.19 -3.57
C HIS A 46 10.90 8.11 -2.06
N TRP A 47 10.17 7.09 -1.59
CA TRP A 47 9.94 6.85 -0.16
C TRP A 47 11.24 6.69 0.63
N LYS A 48 12.19 5.89 0.13
CA LYS A 48 13.50 5.67 0.79
C LYS A 48 14.41 6.90 0.75
N THR A 49 14.28 7.75 -0.27
CA THR A 49 15.16 8.91 -0.46
C THR A 49 14.65 10.13 0.33
N ASN A 50 13.34 10.34 0.35
CA ASN A 50 12.70 11.47 1.03
C ASN A 50 11.28 11.10 1.49
N GLU A 51 11.21 10.40 2.62
CA GLU A 51 9.94 9.93 3.19
C GLU A 51 8.97 11.09 3.47
N ALA A 52 9.46 12.23 3.96
CA ALA A 52 8.63 13.39 4.27
C ALA A 52 7.89 13.91 3.02
N GLU A 53 8.59 14.04 1.89
CA GLU A 53 7.97 14.45 0.62
C GLU A 53 7.05 13.38 0.05
N ALA A 54 7.40 12.10 0.18
CA ALA A 54 6.54 10.99 -0.24
C ALA A 54 5.22 10.98 0.54
N VAL A 55 5.27 11.24 1.86
CA VAL A 55 4.09 11.36 2.73
C VAL A 55 3.24 12.57 2.33
N GLU A 56 3.83 13.74 2.05
CA GLU A 56 3.08 14.91 1.59
C GLU A 56 2.41 14.66 0.24
N THR A 57 3.11 13.99 -0.70
CA THR A 57 2.54 13.57 -1.98
C THR A 57 1.36 12.63 -1.78
N ALA A 58 1.50 11.64 -0.89
CA ALA A 58 0.43 10.70 -0.57
C ALA A 58 -0.79 11.38 0.05
N LYS A 59 -0.60 12.38 0.93
CA LYS A 59 -1.69 13.18 1.50
C LYS A 59 -2.41 13.98 0.42
N GLU A 60 -1.67 14.61 -0.48
CA GLU A 60 -2.28 15.40 -1.57
C GLU A 60 -3.07 14.51 -2.52
N TRP A 61 -2.55 13.34 -2.89
CA TRP A 61 -3.27 12.38 -3.72
C TRP A 61 -4.51 11.82 -3.00
N THR A 62 -4.41 11.56 -1.70
CA THR A 62 -5.57 11.18 -0.90
C THR A 62 -6.64 12.27 -0.93
N ARG A 63 -6.23 13.54 -0.83
CA ARG A 63 -7.14 14.69 -0.94
C ARG A 63 -7.83 14.75 -2.29
N LEU A 64 -7.10 14.57 -3.38
CA LEU A 64 -7.63 14.70 -4.75
C LEU A 64 -8.52 13.53 -5.17
N TYR A 65 -8.23 12.31 -4.70
CA TYR A 65 -8.82 11.10 -5.27
C TYR A 65 -9.61 10.23 -4.29
N ALA A 66 -9.45 10.43 -2.97
CA ALA A 66 -9.97 9.52 -1.95
C ALA A 66 -10.71 10.23 -0.80
N THR A 67 -10.96 11.53 -0.88
CA THR A 67 -11.75 12.26 0.12
C THR A 67 -13.26 12.14 -0.08
N GLY A 68 -13.71 11.82 -1.30
CA GLY A 68 -15.13 11.76 -1.63
C GLY A 68 -15.81 13.14 -1.53
N ALA A 69 -16.40 13.60 -2.62
CA ALA A 69 -17.53 14.53 -2.50
C ALA A 69 -18.75 13.76 -2.01
#